data_AF-A0A4U4E7Z5-F1
#
_entry.id   AF-A0A4U4E7Z5-F1
#
_cell.length_a   1.000
_cell.length_b   1.000
_cell.length_c   1.000
_cell.angle_alpha   90.00
_cell.angle_beta   90.00
_cell.angle_gamma   90.00
#
_symmetry.space_group_name_H-M   'P 1'
#
loop_
_entity.id
_entity.type
_entity.pdbx_description
1 polymer ?
#
loop_
_entity_poly.entity_id
_entity_poly.type
_entity_poly.pdbx_seq_one_letter_code
_entity_poly.pdbx_strand_id
1 'polypeptide(L)'
;MNETINSAERKVSAYIHIPFCEHICYYCDFNKVFLEGQPVDEYVEMLLEEMRIMIEKYPVADLETLYVGGGTPTSLSANQLDRLLAGTREILPFKEGKEFTVEANPGDLTREKLQVMKNYGVNRLSMGVQTFDNKLLKKIGRKHTAEDVYQTMSFLEAENFNNVSIDLIYALPGQTLEGYRQTLEQALTLDLPHYSLYSLILENKTMFMNWVRQGRLELPDQEIETRMFEETIEAMEKHGRHQYEISNFGLTGHESQHNLMYWNNEHYFGFGAGASGYLGNNRYRNKGPIQHYLRPLRQGELPILEKEELSKKNQIEEEMFLGLRKKMGISKKHFRTRYQCSIESLYSTVLIELENEGLLVNDDERIYLTPKGIFLGNNVFERFLLGDEI
;
A
#
# COMPACT_ATOMS: atom_id res chain seq x y z
N MET A 1 -13.23 11.25 -27.08
CA MET A 1 -14.33 11.69 -26.21
C MET A 1 -13.80 11.55 -24.79
N ASN A 2 -13.52 12.67 -24.11
CA ASN A 2 -12.85 12.64 -22.81
C ASN A 2 -13.82 12.09 -21.76
N GLU A 3 -13.44 11.00 -21.10
CA GLU A 3 -14.18 10.47 -19.95
C GLU A 3 -13.84 11.38 -18.76
N THR A 4 -14.58 12.48 -18.60
CA THR A 4 -14.36 13.40 -17.48
C THR A 4 -14.71 12.67 -16.19
N ILE A 5 -13.72 12.42 -15.34
CA ILE A 5 -13.97 11.99 -13.97
C ILE A 5 -14.59 13.18 -13.27
N ASN A 6 -15.85 13.08 -12.86
CA ASN A 6 -16.48 14.14 -12.09
C ASN A 6 -15.83 14.20 -10.70
N SER A 7 -14.74 14.95 -10.58
CA SER A 7 -14.00 15.16 -9.33
C SER A 7 -14.84 15.82 -8.22
N ALA A 8 -16.06 16.31 -8.55
CA ALA A 8 -17.01 16.79 -7.56
C ALA A 8 -17.65 15.66 -6.73
N GLU A 9 -17.62 14.40 -7.19
CA GLU A 9 -18.30 13.28 -6.52
C GLU A 9 -17.36 12.32 -5.79
N ARG A 10 -16.11 12.16 -6.27
CA ARG A 10 -15.13 11.23 -5.66
C ARG A 10 -13.72 11.79 -5.67
N LYS A 11 -12.98 11.42 -4.63
CA LYS A 11 -11.59 11.81 -4.45
C LYS A 11 -10.70 10.99 -5.39
N VAL A 12 -9.59 11.58 -5.84
CA VAL A 12 -8.63 10.94 -6.74
C VAL A 12 -7.22 11.06 -6.19
N SER A 13 -6.42 10.00 -6.24
CA SER A 13 -4.99 10.02 -5.90
C SER A 13 -4.14 9.44 -7.03
N ALA A 14 -2.81 9.43 -6.89
CA ALA A 14 -1.94 8.75 -7.85
C ALA A 14 -0.86 7.91 -7.17
N TYR A 15 -0.72 6.69 -7.66
CA TYR A 15 0.36 5.76 -7.35
C TYR A 15 1.32 5.67 -8.54
N ILE A 16 2.61 5.77 -8.27
CA ILE A 16 3.69 5.80 -9.25
C ILE A 16 4.63 4.64 -8.93
N HIS A 17 4.68 3.66 -9.83
CA HIS A 17 5.43 2.44 -9.62
C HIS A 17 6.86 2.54 -10.18
N ILE A 18 7.86 2.33 -9.32
CA ILE A 18 9.27 2.20 -9.70
C ILE A 18 9.69 0.74 -9.49
N PRO A 19 9.82 -0.06 -10.56
CA PRO A 19 9.98 -1.51 -10.47
C PRO A 19 11.41 -1.96 -10.18
N PHE A 20 12.36 -1.04 -10.00
CA PHE A 20 13.77 -1.37 -9.88
C PHE A 20 14.16 -1.67 -8.44
N CYS A 21 14.93 -2.75 -8.27
CA CYS A 21 15.56 -3.11 -7.00
C CYS A 21 17.04 -3.42 -7.26
N GLU A 22 17.92 -3.02 -6.34
CA GLU A 22 19.28 -3.57 -6.32
C GLU A 22 19.27 -5.05 -5.95
N HIS A 23 18.34 -5.44 -5.07
CA HIS A 23 18.16 -6.82 -4.58
C HIS A 23 16.70 -7.20 -4.48
N ILE A 24 16.38 -8.44 -4.88
CA ILE A 24 15.02 -8.98 -4.81
C ILE A 24 14.89 -9.85 -3.56
N CYS A 25 14.01 -9.41 -2.65
CA CYS A 25 13.67 -10.16 -1.44
C CYS A 25 12.91 -11.44 -1.80
N TYR A 26 13.13 -12.52 -1.05
CA TYR A 26 12.62 -13.85 -1.42
C TYR A 26 11.09 -14.02 -1.27
N TYR A 27 10.46 -13.15 -0.48
CA TYR A 27 9.02 -13.09 -0.26
C TYR A 27 8.29 -12.08 -1.15
N CYS A 28 9.00 -11.16 -1.81
CA CYS A 28 8.36 -10.03 -2.48
C CYS A 28 7.61 -10.48 -3.73
N ASP A 29 6.32 -10.13 -3.85
CA ASP A 29 5.48 -10.41 -5.03
C ASP A 29 5.19 -9.18 -5.91
N PHE A 30 5.70 -8.00 -5.56
CA PHE A 30 5.50 -6.80 -6.40
C PHE A 30 6.02 -6.98 -7.84
N ASN A 31 5.65 -6.06 -8.75
CA ASN A 31 6.23 -6.04 -10.09
C ASN A 31 7.65 -5.44 -10.03
N LYS A 32 8.66 -6.28 -9.81
CA LYS A 32 10.06 -5.84 -9.62
C LYS A 32 11.02 -6.53 -10.56
N VAL A 33 12.11 -5.82 -10.87
CA VAL A 33 13.25 -6.30 -11.65
C VAL A 33 14.56 -5.82 -11.01
N PHE A 34 15.65 -6.54 -11.26
CA PHE A 34 16.98 -6.04 -10.92
C PHE A 34 17.26 -4.75 -11.70
N LEU A 35 17.80 -3.74 -11.03
CA LEU A 35 18.15 -2.45 -11.61
C LEU A 35 19.22 -2.59 -12.70
N GLU A 36 20.20 -3.48 -12.48
CA GLU A 36 21.33 -3.67 -13.39
C GLU A 36 20.87 -4.05 -14.81
N GLY A 37 21.37 -3.29 -15.80
CA GLY A 37 21.06 -3.51 -17.21
C GLY A 37 19.66 -3.02 -17.66
N GLN A 38 18.90 -2.35 -16.80
CA GLN A 38 17.60 -1.78 -17.18
C GLN A 38 17.73 -0.38 -17.80
N PRO A 39 16.83 -0.01 -18.73
CA PRO A 39 16.81 1.32 -19.33
C PRO A 39 16.12 2.33 -18.40
N VAL A 40 16.75 2.65 -17.27
CA VAL A 40 16.12 3.45 -16.18
C VAL A 40 15.72 4.85 -16.64
N ASP A 41 16.60 5.56 -17.36
CA ASP A 41 16.31 6.92 -17.83
C ASP A 41 15.15 6.93 -18.83
N GLU A 42 15.14 5.99 -19.78
CA GLU A 42 14.03 5.81 -20.72
C GLU A 42 12.73 5.47 -19.97
N TYR A 43 12.80 4.63 -18.95
CA TYR A 43 11.65 4.31 -18.13
C TYR A 43 11.05 5.53 -17.45
N VAL A 44 11.88 6.40 -16.86
CA VAL A 44 11.41 7.65 -16.23
C VAL A 44 10.75 8.55 -17.26
N GLU A 45 11.33 8.73 -18.46
CA GLU A 45 10.71 9.57 -19.49
C GLU A 45 9.38 8.99 -20.01
N MET A 46 9.32 7.69 -20.24
CA MET A 46 8.09 7.02 -20.70
C MET A 46 7.00 7.00 -19.64
N LEU A 47 7.38 6.90 -18.36
CA LEU A 47 6.47 7.03 -17.24
C LEU A 47 5.86 8.44 -17.16
N LEU A 48 6.65 9.49 -17.39
CA LEU A 48 6.14 10.86 -17.46
C LEU A 48 5.23 11.04 -18.70
N GLU A 49 5.54 10.40 -19.82
CA GLU A 49 4.67 10.41 -21.00
C GLU A 49 3.32 9.72 -20.73
N GLU A 50 3.33 8.57 -20.04
CA GLU A 50 2.12 7.91 -19.58
C GLU A 50 1.25 8.86 -18.75
N MET A 51 1.85 9.59 -17.79
CA MET A 51 1.12 10.56 -16.97
C MET A 51 0.44 11.62 -17.81
N ARG A 52 1.13 12.17 -18.83
CA ARG A 52 0.55 13.19 -19.73
C ARG A 52 -0.66 12.64 -20.48
N ILE A 53 -0.52 11.48 -21.12
CA ILE A 53 -1.59 10.86 -21.91
C ILE A 53 -2.79 10.55 -21.00
N MET A 54 -2.55 10.02 -19.80
CA MET A 54 -3.61 9.66 -18.87
C MET A 54 -4.34 10.88 -18.30
N ILE A 55 -3.64 11.96 -17.92
CA ILE A 55 -4.27 13.19 -17.42
C ILE A 55 -5.05 13.90 -18.52
N GLU A 56 -4.57 13.90 -19.76
CA GLU A 56 -5.34 14.45 -20.90
C GLU A 56 -6.63 13.64 -21.12
N LYS A 57 -6.54 12.31 -21.05
CA LYS A 57 -7.68 11.41 -21.24
C LYS A 57 -8.69 11.45 -20.09
N TYR A 58 -8.19 11.59 -18.86
CA TYR A 58 -8.96 11.62 -17.62
C TYR A 58 -8.63 12.88 -16.81
N PRO A 59 -9.12 14.06 -17.23
CA PRO A 59 -8.82 15.30 -16.52
C PRO A 59 -9.34 15.26 -15.08
N VAL A 60 -8.50 15.72 -14.16
CA VAL A 60 -8.82 15.89 -12.74
C VAL A 60 -8.34 17.26 -12.29
N ALA A 61 -9.10 17.91 -11.41
CA ALA A 61 -8.76 19.25 -10.95
C ALA A 61 -7.64 19.26 -9.88
N ASP A 62 -7.60 18.21 -9.06
CA ASP A 62 -6.70 18.11 -7.91
C ASP A 62 -6.57 16.65 -7.45
N LEU A 63 -5.37 16.22 -7.08
CA LEU A 63 -5.11 14.92 -6.47
C LEU A 63 -5.02 15.05 -4.95
N GLU A 64 -5.58 14.08 -4.21
CA GLU A 64 -5.56 14.05 -2.74
C GLU A 64 -4.21 13.59 -2.19
N THR A 65 -3.57 12.63 -2.85
CA THR A 65 -2.27 12.09 -2.44
C THR A 65 -1.43 11.68 -3.64
N LEU A 66 -0.11 11.71 -3.47
CA LEU A 66 0.85 11.09 -4.37
C LEU A 66 1.64 10.03 -3.61
N TYR A 67 1.92 8.90 -4.26
CA TYR A 67 2.71 7.82 -3.66
C TYR A 67 3.66 7.24 -4.69
N VAL A 68 4.96 7.29 -4.42
CA VAL A 68 5.99 6.61 -5.23
C VAL A 68 6.42 5.35 -4.50
N GLY A 69 6.16 4.19 -5.08
CA GLY A 69 6.47 2.89 -4.46
C GLY A 69 6.89 1.84 -5.48
N GLY A 70 6.90 0.58 -5.07
CA GLY A 70 6.99 -0.57 -5.97
C GLY A 70 8.12 -1.53 -5.65
N GLY A 71 9.14 -1.55 -6.51
CA GLY A 71 10.41 -2.19 -6.20
C GLY A 71 11.11 -1.40 -5.10
N THR A 72 11.89 -0.40 -5.49
CA THR A 72 12.52 0.53 -4.56
C THR A 72 12.72 1.89 -5.25
N PRO A 73 11.86 2.88 -5.01
CA PRO A 73 12.02 4.22 -5.59
C PRO A 73 13.39 4.84 -5.31
N THR A 74 13.93 4.64 -4.10
CA THR A 74 15.26 5.12 -3.72
C THR A 74 16.42 4.39 -4.38
N SER A 75 16.19 3.36 -5.19
CA SER A 75 17.25 2.78 -6.04
C SER A 75 17.61 3.69 -7.22
N LEU A 76 16.74 4.64 -7.57
CA LEU A 76 17.05 5.69 -8.53
C LEU A 76 18.20 6.56 -8.01
N SER A 77 19.07 6.99 -8.93
CA SER A 77 20.04 8.04 -8.62
C SER A 77 19.34 9.36 -8.27
N ALA A 78 20.02 10.27 -7.58
CA ALA A 78 19.44 11.59 -7.24
C ALA A 78 18.95 12.35 -8.49
N ASN A 79 19.68 12.27 -9.62
CA ASN A 79 19.29 12.91 -10.87
C ASN A 79 18.03 12.28 -11.51
N GLN A 80 17.91 10.94 -11.45
CA GLN A 80 16.72 10.24 -11.96
C GLN A 80 15.49 10.53 -11.09
N LEU A 81 15.68 10.56 -9.76
CA LEU A 81 14.63 10.91 -8.82
C LEU A 81 14.20 12.37 -9.01
N ASP A 82 15.16 13.28 -9.20
CA ASP A 82 14.90 14.70 -9.50
C ASP A 82 14.05 14.84 -10.77
N ARG A 83 14.48 14.17 -11.85
CA ARG A 83 13.74 14.18 -13.12
C ARG A 83 12.31 13.65 -12.97
N LEU A 84 12.13 12.54 -12.26
CA LEU A 84 10.83 11.92 -12.01
C LEU A 84 9.92 12.85 -11.20
N LEU A 85 10.39 13.36 -10.06
CA LEU A 85 9.58 14.17 -9.15
C LEU A 85 9.28 15.54 -9.77
N ALA A 86 10.24 16.16 -10.46
CA ALA A 86 10.01 17.39 -11.21
C ALA A 86 8.89 17.22 -12.25
N GLY A 87 8.99 16.19 -13.09
CA GLY A 87 7.97 15.91 -14.11
C GLY A 87 6.62 15.55 -13.51
N THR A 88 6.61 14.79 -12.41
CA THR A 88 5.37 14.44 -11.69
C THR A 88 4.68 15.70 -11.18
N ARG A 89 5.42 16.65 -10.58
CA ARG A 89 4.87 17.92 -10.08
C ARG A 89 4.43 18.86 -11.20
N GLU A 90 5.07 18.80 -12.35
CA GLU A 90 4.70 19.58 -13.55
C GLU A 90 3.39 19.06 -14.18
N ILE A 91 3.25 17.74 -14.29
CA ILE A 91 2.17 17.10 -15.06
C ILE A 91 0.92 16.88 -14.20
N LEU A 92 1.09 16.43 -12.95
CA LEU A 92 -0.03 16.05 -12.10
C LEU A 92 -0.53 17.25 -11.29
N PRO A 93 -1.86 17.50 -11.27
CA PRO A 93 -2.46 18.60 -10.52
C PRO A 93 -2.49 18.25 -9.02
N PHE A 94 -1.36 18.47 -8.32
CA PHE A 94 -1.22 18.17 -6.90
C PHE A 94 -0.85 19.43 -6.12
N LYS A 95 -1.61 19.76 -5.07
CA LYS A 95 -1.37 20.94 -4.23
C LYS A 95 -0.42 20.63 -3.07
N GLU A 96 0.33 21.65 -2.67
CA GLU A 96 1.17 21.61 -1.48
C GLU A 96 0.36 21.31 -0.21
N GLY A 97 1.00 20.65 0.76
CA GLY A 97 0.41 20.31 2.06
C GLY A 97 -0.40 19.01 2.10
N LYS A 98 -0.67 18.40 0.94
CA LYS A 98 -1.25 17.05 0.84
C LYS A 98 -0.19 15.97 1.01
N GLU A 99 -0.60 14.73 1.33
CA GLU A 99 0.35 13.62 1.53
C GLU A 99 1.09 13.29 0.22
N PHE A 100 2.42 13.36 0.27
CA PHE A 100 3.30 12.87 -0.79
C PHE A 100 4.32 11.91 -0.18
N THR A 101 4.09 10.61 -0.42
CA THR A 101 4.89 9.52 0.14
C THR A 101 5.90 9.00 -0.88
N VAL A 102 7.12 8.70 -0.43
CA VAL A 102 8.09 7.90 -1.19
C VAL A 102 8.54 6.71 -0.35
N GLU A 103 8.57 5.51 -0.95
CA GLU A 103 9.15 4.33 -0.33
C GLU A 103 10.68 4.34 -0.40
N ALA A 104 11.32 3.86 0.66
CA ALA A 104 12.77 3.74 0.76
C ALA A 104 13.19 2.42 1.43
N ASN A 105 14.43 1.98 1.20
CA ASN A 105 15.05 1.01 2.08
C ASN A 105 16.02 1.71 3.05
N PRO A 106 16.19 1.15 4.26
CA PRO A 106 17.28 1.55 5.13
C PRO A 106 18.64 1.45 4.41
N GLY A 107 19.45 2.51 4.49
CA GLY A 107 20.77 2.59 3.84
C GLY A 107 20.79 3.20 2.43
N ASP A 108 19.64 3.31 1.74
CA ASP A 108 19.60 3.81 0.34
C ASP A 108 19.56 5.35 0.23
N LEU A 109 19.27 6.02 1.35
CA LEU A 109 19.05 7.46 1.41
C LEU A 109 20.38 8.22 1.53
N THR A 110 20.61 9.15 0.61
CA THR A 110 21.70 10.13 0.70
C THR A 110 21.13 11.52 0.92
N ARG A 111 21.98 12.47 1.33
CA ARG A 111 21.59 13.89 1.48
C ARG A 111 21.01 14.46 0.19
N GLU A 112 21.61 14.13 -0.95
CA GLU A 112 21.17 14.60 -2.27
C GLU A 112 19.76 14.08 -2.60
N LYS A 113 19.50 12.78 -2.41
CA LYS A 113 18.18 12.20 -2.65
C LYS A 113 17.13 12.82 -1.73
N LEU A 114 17.45 13.00 -0.45
CA LEU A 114 16.52 13.61 0.51
C LEU A 114 16.23 15.08 0.16
N GLN A 115 17.23 15.83 -0.27
CA GLN A 115 17.04 17.21 -0.70
C GLN A 115 16.14 17.29 -1.93
N VAL A 116 16.35 16.42 -2.92
CA VAL A 116 15.48 16.28 -4.09
C VAL A 116 14.04 16.01 -3.66
N MET A 117 13.81 15.03 -2.79
CA MET A 117 12.48 14.71 -2.29
C MET A 117 11.80 15.91 -1.61
N LYS A 118 12.51 16.60 -0.71
CA LYS A 118 11.99 17.80 -0.04
C LYS A 118 11.67 18.93 -1.02
N ASN A 119 12.53 19.16 -2.02
CA ASN A 119 12.33 20.21 -3.02
C ASN A 119 11.02 20.06 -3.79
N TYR A 120 10.55 18.82 -3.98
CA TYR A 120 9.31 18.51 -4.69
C TYR A 120 8.13 18.20 -3.76
N GLY A 121 8.25 18.50 -2.47
CA GLY A 121 7.15 18.44 -1.50
C GLY A 121 6.87 17.05 -0.93
N VAL A 122 7.80 16.09 -1.07
CA VAL A 122 7.70 14.80 -0.36
C VAL A 122 7.75 15.07 1.14
N ASN A 123 6.71 14.63 1.84
CA ASN A 123 6.50 14.91 3.26
C ASN A 123 6.18 13.66 4.07
N ARG A 124 6.30 12.47 3.47
CA ARG A 124 6.23 11.19 4.16
C ARG A 124 7.19 10.18 3.54
N LEU A 125 7.85 9.37 4.36
CA LEU A 125 8.63 8.21 3.93
C LEU A 125 8.02 6.92 4.47
N SER A 126 8.00 5.85 3.67
CA SER A 126 7.70 4.50 4.14
C SER A 126 8.92 3.61 3.93
N MET A 127 9.42 2.97 4.98
CA MET A 127 10.66 2.21 4.90
C MET A 127 10.48 0.74 5.25
N GLY A 128 10.87 -0.13 4.32
CA GLY A 128 10.81 -1.58 4.53
C GLY A 128 11.89 -2.10 5.48
N VAL A 129 11.64 -2.08 6.80
CA VAL A 129 12.58 -2.61 7.82
C VAL A 129 12.46 -4.12 7.98
N GLN A 130 11.23 -4.63 7.96
CA GLN A 130 10.82 -6.02 8.09
C GLN A 130 11.08 -6.63 9.47
N THR A 131 12.31 -6.57 9.98
CA THR A 131 12.70 -7.07 11.30
C THR A 131 14.04 -6.45 11.70
N PHE A 132 14.36 -6.42 13.01
CA PHE A 132 15.65 -5.98 13.52
C PHE A 132 16.63 -7.16 13.76
N ASP A 133 16.22 -8.39 13.47
CA ASP A 133 17.11 -9.56 13.52
C ASP A 133 17.90 -9.71 12.21
N ASN A 134 19.20 -9.40 12.26
CA ASN A 134 20.13 -9.53 11.14
C ASN A 134 20.20 -10.95 10.53
N LYS A 135 19.96 -12.01 11.32
CA LYS A 135 19.91 -13.39 10.80
C LYS A 135 18.64 -13.60 9.98
N LEU A 136 17.50 -13.10 10.46
CA LEU A 136 16.23 -13.17 9.72
C LEU A 136 16.28 -12.30 8.46
N LEU A 137 16.81 -11.07 8.54
CA LEU A 137 17.01 -10.19 7.38
C LEU A 137 17.75 -10.90 6.24
N LYS A 138 18.90 -11.52 6.56
CA LYS A 138 19.66 -12.31 5.60
C LYS A 138 18.85 -13.49 5.05
N LYS A 139 18.08 -14.18 5.90
CA LYS A 139 17.26 -15.33 5.51
C LYS A 139 16.12 -14.96 4.55
N ILE A 140 15.59 -13.74 4.65
CA ILE A 140 14.49 -13.24 3.79
C ILE A 140 15.01 -12.50 2.55
N GLY A 141 16.33 -12.43 2.36
CA GLY A 141 16.98 -11.81 1.21
C GLY A 141 17.12 -10.29 1.32
N ARG A 142 17.01 -9.72 2.53
CA ARG A 142 17.30 -8.31 2.78
C ARG A 142 18.81 -8.10 2.90
N LYS A 143 19.27 -6.96 2.36
CA LYS A 143 20.68 -6.54 2.41
C LYS A 143 21.02 -5.61 3.56
N HIS A 144 20.06 -4.79 3.99
CA HIS A 144 20.24 -3.91 5.12
C HIS A 144 20.33 -4.72 6.42
N THR A 145 20.89 -4.07 7.43
CA THR A 145 21.03 -4.54 8.80
C THR A 145 20.22 -3.65 9.74
N ALA A 146 20.01 -4.09 10.98
CA ALA A 146 19.42 -3.25 12.03
C ALA A 146 20.22 -1.94 12.22
N GLU A 147 21.55 -2.01 12.12
CA GLU A 147 22.43 -0.86 12.22
C GLU A 147 22.15 0.18 11.11
N ASP A 148 21.89 -0.27 9.88
CA ASP A 148 21.52 0.62 8.77
C ASP A 148 20.19 1.35 9.04
N VAL A 149 19.25 0.70 9.74
CA VAL A 149 17.99 1.33 10.17
C VAL A 149 18.27 2.48 11.13
N TYR A 150 19.03 2.23 12.19
CA TYR A 150 19.35 3.26 13.19
C TYR A 150 20.17 4.42 12.60
N GLN A 151 21.10 4.12 11.70
CA GLN A 151 21.86 5.15 10.96
C GLN A 151 20.94 5.98 10.07
N THR A 152 20.02 5.33 9.35
CA THR A 152 19.03 6.03 8.52
C THR A 152 18.14 6.93 9.39
N MET A 153 17.72 6.48 10.58
CA MET A 153 16.85 7.28 11.46
C MET A 153 17.60 8.51 11.98
N SER A 154 18.85 8.32 12.42
CA SER A 154 19.71 9.41 12.88
C SER A 154 19.95 10.44 11.77
N PHE A 155 20.12 9.98 10.53
CA PHE A 155 20.25 10.83 9.35
C PHE A 155 18.97 11.63 9.08
N LEU A 156 17.79 10.99 9.10
CA LEU A 156 16.51 11.66 8.88
C LEU A 156 16.22 12.71 9.96
N GLU A 157 16.52 12.41 11.22
CA GLU A 157 16.41 13.35 12.34
C GLU A 157 17.32 14.57 12.14
N ALA A 158 18.60 14.35 11.79
CA ALA A 158 19.54 15.43 11.52
C ALA A 158 19.10 16.34 10.36
N GLU A 159 18.33 15.78 9.43
CA GLU A 159 17.76 16.49 8.29
C GLU A 159 16.35 17.03 8.59
N ASN A 160 15.83 16.91 9.81
CA ASN A 160 14.49 17.35 10.21
C ASN A 160 13.35 16.73 9.37
N PHE A 161 13.46 15.44 9.02
CA PHE A 161 12.41 14.70 8.32
C PHE A 161 11.73 13.71 9.29
N ASN A 162 10.57 14.10 9.82
CA ASN A 162 10.00 13.41 10.99
C ASN A 162 8.79 12.52 10.67
N ASN A 163 8.12 12.73 9.53
CA ASN A 163 6.95 11.94 9.15
C ASN A 163 7.38 10.65 8.43
N VAL A 164 7.76 9.67 9.22
CA VAL A 164 8.39 8.44 8.76
C VAL A 164 7.61 7.24 9.25
N SER A 165 7.37 6.30 8.36
CA SER A 165 6.82 4.97 8.65
C SER A 165 7.88 3.90 8.47
N ILE A 166 7.82 2.86 9.28
CA ILE A 166 8.51 1.60 8.96
C ILE A 166 7.50 0.48 8.74
N ASP A 167 7.86 -0.42 7.83
CA ASP A 167 7.10 -1.62 7.53
C ASP A 167 7.81 -2.81 8.16
N LEU A 168 7.09 -3.59 8.95
CA LEU A 168 7.55 -4.80 9.61
C LEU A 168 6.77 -6.00 9.09
N ILE A 169 7.40 -7.17 9.11
CA ILE A 169 6.76 -8.43 8.76
C ILE A 169 6.87 -9.39 9.95
N TYR A 170 5.73 -9.90 10.39
CA TYR A 170 5.65 -10.98 11.37
C TYR A 170 5.36 -12.32 10.69
N ALA A 171 5.44 -13.40 11.46
CA ALA A 171 5.38 -14.77 10.96
C ALA A 171 6.45 -15.11 9.90
N LEU A 172 7.64 -14.49 10.01
CA LEU A 172 8.77 -14.80 9.12
C LEU A 172 9.31 -16.22 9.36
N PRO A 173 9.92 -16.88 8.36
CA PRO A 173 10.39 -18.25 8.51
C PRO A 173 11.49 -18.36 9.56
N GLY A 174 11.25 -19.12 10.63
CA GLY A 174 12.16 -19.24 11.78
C GLY A 174 12.13 -18.07 12.77
N GLN A 175 11.17 -17.14 12.63
CA GLN A 175 10.90 -16.13 13.64
C GLN A 175 10.16 -16.77 14.82
N THR A 176 10.68 -16.58 16.02
CA THR A 176 10.02 -17.02 17.26
C THR A 176 9.18 -15.87 17.82
N LEU A 177 8.22 -16.19 18.69
CA LEU A 177 7.44 -15.16 19.39
C LEU A 177 8.35 -14.22 20.19
N GLU A 178 9.37 -14.74 20.87
CA GLU A 178 10.33 -13.94 21.62
C GLU A 178 11.19 -13.03 20.71
N GLY A 179 11.66 -13.56 19.58
CA GLY A 179 12.38 -12.74 18.60
C GLY A 179 11.50 -11.66 17.98
N TYR A 180 10.20 -11.92 17.84
CA TYR A 180 9.24 -10.91 17.38
C TYR A 180 9.02 -9.81 18.42
N ARG A 181 8.89 -10.14 19.70
CA ARG A 181 8.81 -9.16 20.80
C ARG A 181 10.00 -8.21 20.81
N GLN A 182 11.21 -8.75 20.62
CA GLN A 182 12.43 -7.94 20.51
C GLN A 182 12.35 -6.98 19.31
N THR A 183 11.89 -7.45 18.15
CA THR A 183 11.65 -6.60 16.98
C THR A 183 10.64 -5.48 17.27
N LEU A 184 9.53 -5.77 17.97
CA LEU A 184 8.54 -4.76 18.35
C LEU A 184 9.10 -3.74 19.34
N GLU A 185 9.83 -4.19 20.37
CA GLU A 185 10.47 -3.31 21.35
C GLU A 185 11.44 -2.35 20.65
N GLN A 186 12.32 -2.89 19.79
CA GLN A 186 13.26 -2.08 19.01
C GLN A 186 12.55 -1.09 18.09
N ALA A 187 11.49 -1.50 17.39
CA ALA A 187 10.69 -0.63 16.53
C ALA A 187 10.10 0.56 17.31
N LEU A 188 9.53 0.29 18.48
CA LEU A 188 8.88 1.29 19.31
C LEU A 188 9.87 2.25 19.96
N THR A 189 11.14 1.84 20.18
CA THR A 189 12.20 2.77 20.62
C THR A 189 12.49 3.90 19.63
N LEU A 190 12.14 3.72 18.34
CA LEU A 190 12.29 4.75 17.32
C LEU A 190 11.24 5.87 17.44
N ASP A 191 10.19 5.66 18.23
CA ASP A 191 9.12 6.62 18.49
C ASP A 191 8.53 7.27 17.22
N LEU A 192 8.32 6.48 16.16
CA LEU A 192 7.84 6.97 14.87
C LEU A 192 6.34 7.31 14.90
N PRO A 193 5.89 8.24 14.04
CA PRO A 193 4.47 8.59 13.96
C PRO A 193 3.60 7.48 13.37
N HIS A 194 4.17 6.54 12.60
CA HIS A 194 3.42 5.50 11.91
C HIS A 194 4.22 4.19 11.80
N TYR A 195 3.52 3.07 11.86
CA TYR A 195 4.07 1.72 11.68
C TYR A 195 3.10 0.86 10.86
N SER A 196 3.65 0.13 9.89
CA SER A 196 2.92 -0.87 9.10
C SER A 196 3.39 -2.27 9.52
N LEU A 197 2.47 -3.17 9.87
CA LEU A 197 2.79 -4.53 10.30
C LEU A 197 1.97 -5.54 9.50
N TYR A 198 2.68 -6.30 8.69
CA TYR A 198 2.09 -7.29 7.79
C TYR A 198 2.42 -8.70 8.26
N SER A 199 1.45 -9.60 8.19
CA SER A 199 1.78 -11.03 8.20
C SER A 199 2.51 -11.37 6.91
N LEU A 200 3.45 -12.32 6.97
CA LEU A 200 4.05 -12.88 5.78
C LEU A 200 3.00 -13.60 4.94
N ILE A 201 2.64 -13.03 3.80
CA ILE A 201 1.79 -13.68 2.81
C ILE A 201 2.67 -14.41 1.79
N LEU A 202 2.38 -15.69 1.55
CA LEU A 202 3.05 -16.48 0.53
C LEU A 202 2.36 -16.36 -0.81
N GLU A 203 3.05 -15.78 -1.77
CA GLU A 203 2.53 -15.62 -3.13
C GLU A 203 3.13 -16.62 -4.11
N ASN A 204 2.30 -17.09 -5.04
CA ASN A 204 2.61 -18.22 -5.93
C ASN A 204 3.87 -18.03 -6.78
N LYS A 205 4.26 -16.78 -7.05
CA LYS A 205 5.39 -16.43 -7.92
C LYS A 205 6.68 -16.13 -7.13
N THR A 206 6.67 -16.32 -5.80
CA THR A 206 7.80 -15.98 -4.93
C THR A 206 8.77 -17.16 -4.74
N MET A 207 10.02 -16.84 -4.38
CA MET A 207 11.02 -17.85 -4.01
C MET A 207 10.60 -18.62 -2.76
N PHE A 208 9.99 -17.95 -1.79
CA PHE A 208 9.46 -18.58 -0.59
C PHE A 208 8.41 -19.65 -0.90
N MET A 209 7.43 -19.36 -1.75
CA MET A 209 6.42 -20.36 -2.11
C MET A 209 7.04 -21.57 -2.83
N ASN A 210 8.06 -21.35 -3.65
CA ASN A 210 8.81 -22.45 -4.26
C ASN A 210 9.54 -23.32 -3.21
N TRP A 211 10.12 -22.72 -2.17
CA TRP A 211 10.78 -23.47 -1.09
C TRP A 211 9.81 -24.21 -0.19
N VAL A 212 8.64 -23.63 0.10
CA VAL A 212 7.56 -24.31 0.85
C VAL A 212 7.10 -25.55 0.09
N ARG A 213 6.84 -25.43 -1.23
CA ARG A 213 6.48 -26.57 -2.09
C ARG A 213 7.55 -27.68 -2.14
N GLN A 214 8.81 -27.33 -1.87
CA GLN A 214 9.93 -28.27 -1.80
C GLN A 214 10.18 -28.83 -0.39
N GLY A 215 9.40 -28.42 0.62
CA GLY A 215 9.61 -28.79 2.02
C GLY A 215 10.91 -28.21 2.63
N ARG A 216 11.40 -27.08 2.09
CA ARG A 216 12.65 -26.43 2.51
C ARG A 216 12.45 -25.21 3.40
N LEU A 217 11.21 -24.78 3.59
CA LEU A 217 10.85 -23.60 4.37
C LEU A 217 9.63 -23.94 5.22
N GLU A 218 9.79 -23.81 6.53
CA GLU A 218 8.70 -23.94 7.49
C GLU A 218 8.28 -22.55 7.95
N LEU A 219 6.98 -22.33 8.01
CA LEU A 219 6.38 -21.13 8.57
C LEU A 219 6.00 -21.36 10.04
N PRO A 220 5.93 -20.30 10.85
CA PRO A 220 5.27 -20.36 12.15
C PRO A 220 3.85 -20.92 12.02
N ASP A 221 3.39 -21.60 13.07
CA ASP A 221 2.00 -22.03 13.13
C ASP A 221 1.05 -20.83 13.28
N GLN A 222 -0.22 -21.06 12.96
CA GLN A 222 -1.26 -20.03 12.99
C GLN A 222 -1.51 -19.48 14.41
N GLU A 223 -1.26 -20.27 15.46
CA GLU A 223 -1.41 -19.84 16.85
C GLU A 223 -0.33 -18.83 17.24
N ILE A 224 0.91 -19.05 16.79
CA ILE A 224 2.03 -18.13 16.96
C ILE A 224 1.81 -16.85 16.17
N GLU A 225 1.36 -16.95 14.90
CA GLU A 225 1.01 -15.79 14.08
C GLU A 225 -0.07 -14.92 14.76
N THR A 226 -1.14 -15.57 15.25
CA THR A 226 -2.23 -14.88 15.97
C THR A 226 -1.69 -14.15 17.20
N ARG A 227 -0.85 -14.81 18.01
CA ARG A 227 -0.23 -14.18 19.19
C ARG A 227 0.68 -13.01 18.83
N MET A 228 1.46 -13.10 17.75
CA MET A 228 2.27 -11.98 17.26
C MET A 228 1.37 -10.77 16.93
N PHE A 229 0.25 -10.99 16.28
CA PHE A 229 -0.67 -9.91 15.95
C PHE A 229 -1.38 -9.33 17.17
N GLU A 230 -1.80 -10.16 18.13
CA GLU A 230 -2.35 -9.70 19.42
C GLU A 230 -1.35 -8.80 20.18
N GLU A 231 -0.10 -9.27 20.33
CA GLU A 231 0.95 -8.51 21.01
C GLU A 231 1.30 -7.21 20.26
N THR A 232 1.16 -7.18 18.93
CA THR A 232 1.30 -5.96 18.14
C THR A 232 0.28 -4.91 18.55
N ILE A 233 -1.00 -5.29 18.56
CA ILE A 233 -2.10 -4.38 18.86
C ILE A 233 -1.92 -3.81 20.27
N GLU A 234 -1.64 -4.67 21.25
CA GLU A 234 -1.42 -4.24 22.63
C GLU A 234 -0.21 -3.32 22.77
N ALA A 235 0.92 -3.65 22.15
CA ALA A 235 2.13 -2.85 22.22
C ALA A 235 1.96 -1.49 21.55
N MET A 236 1.35 -1.44 20.37
CA MET A 236 1.12 -0.19 19.62
C MET A 236 0.17 0.75 20.39
N GLU A 237 -0.96 0.23 20.86
CA GLU A 237 -1.93 1.02 21.65
C GLU A 237 -1.31 1.57 22.93
N LYS A 238 -0.51 0.75 23.64
CA LYS A 238 0.21 1.19 24.85
C LYS A 238 1.18 2.35 24.58
N HIS A 239 1.73 2.44 23.38
CA HIS A 239 2.64 3.51 22.96
C HIS A 239 1.91 4.62 22.17
N GLY A 240 0.57 4.64 22.17
CA GLY A 240 -0.24 5.68 21.55
C GLY A 240 -0.37 5.59 20.03
N ARG A 241 0.00 4.45 19.43
CA ARG A 241 -0.15 4.20 17.98
C ARG A 241 -1.45 3.43 17.80
N HIS A 242 -2.46 4.14 17.33
CA HIS A 242 -3.80 3.58 17.22
C HIS A 242 -3.96 2.81 15.92
N GLN A 243 -4.58 1.63 16.00
CA GLN A 243 -4.93 0.86 14.83
C GLN A 243 -6.09 1.54 14.07
N TYR A 244 -5.84 2.00 12.84
CA TYR A 244 -6.88 2.62 12.02
C TYR A 244 -7.39 1.71 10.89
N GLU A 245 -6.60 0.71 10.50
CA GLU A 245 -6.98 -0.41 9.63
C GLU A 245 -6.17 -1.66 10.00
N ILE A 246 -6.43 -2.81 9.37
CA ILE A 246 -5.88 -4.13 9.75
C ILE A 246 -4.37 -4.10 10.05
N SER A 247 -3.55 -3.55 9.16
CA SER A 247 -2.08 -3.67 9.23
C SER A 247 -1.38 -2.41 9.75
N ASN A 248 -2.04 -1.26 9.79
CA ASN A 248 -1.38 0.03 10.02
C ASN A 248 -1.82 0.69 11.33
N PHE A 249 -0.83 1.28 11.98
CA PHE A 249 -0.93 1.93 13.27
C PHE A 249 -0.27 3.30 13.18
N GLY A 250 -0.89 4.32 13.77
CA GLY A 250 -0.31 5.66 13.74
C GLY A 250 -0.81 6.55 14.86
N LEU A 251 -0.09 7.65 15.08
CA LEU A 251 -0.61 8.77 15.84
C LEU A 251 -1.81 9.37 15.10
N THR A 252 -2.75 9.95 15.83
CA THR A 252 -3.88 10.67 15.22
C THR A 252 -3.37 11.77 14.29
N GLY A 253 -3.81 11.75 13.04
CA GLY A 253 -3.35 12.68 11.99
C GLY A 253 -2.13 12.22 11.21
N HIS A 254 -1.55 11.07 11.55
CA HIS A 254 -0.43 10.43 10.85
C HIS A 254 -0.82 9.11 10.15
N GLU A 255 -2.12 8.80 10.07
CA GLU A 255 -2.63 7.72 9.24
C GLU A 255 -2.22 7.97 7.78
N SER A 256 -1.78 6.93 7.06
CA SER A 256 -1.51 7.08 5.62
C SER A 256 -2.80 7.40 4.88
N GLN A 257 -2.88 8.64 4.39
CA GLN A 257 -4.00 9.12 3.61
C GLN A 257 -4.08 8.35 2.29
N HIS A 258 -2.93 7.99 1.69
CA HIS A 258 -2.91 7.20 0.46
C HIS A 258 -3.54 5.81 0.67
N ASN A 259 -3.21 5.11 1.76
CA ASN A 259 -3.82 3.81 2.07
C ASN A 259 -5.33 3.95 2.31
N LEU A 260 -5.74 5.00 3.01
CA LEU A 260 -7.16 5.28 3.25
C LEU A 260 -7.94 5.55 1.95
N MET A 261 -7.31 6.05 0.89
CA MET A 261 -7.96 6.18 -0.42
C MET A 261 -8.43 4.82 -0.95
N TYR A 262 -7.59 3.80 -0.85
CA TYR A 262 -7.96 2.43 -1.23
C TYR A 262 -9.07 1.88 -0.33
N TRP A 263 -8.96 2.06 0.98
CA TRP A 263 -9.95 1.53 1.93
C TRP A 263 -11.29 2.27 1.92
N ASN A 264 -11.32 3.50 1.39
CA ASN A 264 -12.55 4.26 1.12
C ASN A 264 -13.10 3.99 -0.31
N ASN A 265 -12.50 3.02 -1.01
CA ASN A 265 -12.82 2.66 -2.38
C ASN A 265 -12.73 3.85 -3.36
N GLU A 266 -11.92 4.86 -3.05
CA GLU A 266 -11.81 6.07 -3.88
C GLU A 266 -10.99 5.82 -5.15
N HIS A 267 -11.01 6.79 -6.06
CA HIS A 267 -10.30 6.66 -7.33
C HIS A 267 -8.82 6.93 -7.20
N TYR A 268 -8.06 6.32 -8.09
CA TYR A 268 -6.63 6.57 -8.19
C TYR A 268 -6.10 6.23 -9.58
N PHE A 269 -5.14 7.03 -10.02
CA PHE A 269 -4.27 6.65 -11.12
C PHE A 269 -3.22 5.66 -10.63
N GLY A 270 -2.95 4.65 -11.44
CA GLY A 270 -1.74 3.84 -11.36
C GLY A 270 -0.86 4.11 -12.57
N PHE A 271 0.37 4.53 -12.33
CA PHE A 271 1.37 4.77 -13.36
C PHE A 271 2.54 3.82 -13.19
N GLY A 272 3.17 3.44 -14.30
CA GLY A 272 4.33 2.56 -14.30
C GLY A 272 4.00 1.11 -14.59
N ALA A 273 5.06 0.36 -14.90
CA ALA A 273 5.01 -1.05 -15.24
C ALA A 273 4.36 -1.89 -14.13
N GLY A 274 3.29 -2.61 -14.47
CA GLY A 274 2.53 -3.45 -13.54
C GLY A 274 1.60 -2.70 -12.59
N ALA A 275 1.55 -1.37 -12.64
CA ALA A 275 0.64 -0.59 -11.82
C ALA A 275 -0.82 -0.82 -12.22
N SER A 276 -1.72 -0.74 -11.25
CA SER A 276 -3.17 -0.77 -11.45
C SER A 276 -3.77 0.57 -11.09
N GLY A 277 -4.83 0.97 -11.77
CA GLY A 277 -5.61 2.15 -11.45
C GLY A 277 -7.11 1.88 -11.47
N TYR A 278 -7.87 2.74 -10.80
CA TYR A 278 -9.31 2.68 -10.72
C TYR A 278 -9.90 4.08 -10.90
N LEU A 279 -10.54 4.32 -12.06
CA LEU A 279 -11.05 5.62 -12.49
C LEU A 279 -12.48 5.49 -13.02
N GLY A 280 -13.43 6.18 -12.37
CA GLY A 280 -14.85 6.04 -12.70
C GLY A 280 -15.31 4.59 -12.48
N ASN A 281 -15.85 3.96 -13.51
CA ASN A 281 -16.22 2.54 -13.45
C ASN A 281 -15.11 1.62 -13.99
N ASN A 282 -13.93 2.15 -14.32
CA ASN A 282 -12.91 1.36 -15.02
C ASN A 282 -11.74 1.04 -14.09
N ARG A 283 -11.44 -0.25 -13.95
CA ARG A 283 -10.17 -0.73 -13.44
C ARG A 283 -9.25 -1.03 -14.62
N TYR A 284 -7.98 -0.71 -14.48
CA TYR A 284 -6.98 -1.08 -15.46
C TYR A 284 -5.70 -1.59 -14.79
N ARG A 285 -4.91 -2.35 -15.55
CA ARG A 285 -3.57 -2.79 -15.15
C ARG A 285 -2.61 -2.63 -16.30
N ASN A 286 -1.45 -2.05 -16.02
CA ASN A 286 -0.37 -1.90 -16.97
C ASN A 286 0.42 -3.19 -17.17
N LYS A 287 1.08 -3.31 -18.32
CA LYS A 287 2.03 -4.38 -18.61
C LYS A 287 3.17 -4.36 -17.58
N GLY A 288 3.45 -5.52 -16.98
CA GLY A 288 4.47 -5.68 -15.94
C GLY A 288 5.92 -5.68 -16.42
N PRO A 289 6.30 -6.50 -17.43
CA PRO A 289 7.67 -6.54 -17.92
C PRO A 289 8.08 -5.21 -18.57
N ILE A 290 9.26 -4.68 -18.20
CA ILE A 290 9.75 -3.35 -18.64
C ILE A 290 9.61 -3.14 -20.15
N GLN A 291 10.13 -4.06 -20.98
CA GLN A 291 10.08 -3.90 -22.43
C GLN A 291 8.67 -4.00 -23.02
N HIS A 292 7.74 -4.66 -22.32
CA HIS A 292 6.34 -4.72 -22.74
C HIS A 292 5.60 -3.45 -22.36
N TYR A 293 5.97 -2.83 -21.23
CA TYR A 293 5.49 -1.53 -20.79
C TYR A 293 5.99 -0.40 -21.71
N LEU A 294 7.29 -0.35 -22.04
CA LEU A 294 7.87 0.74 -22.82
C LEU A 294 7.43 0.75 -24.30
N ARG A 295 7.22 -0.42 -24.90
CA ARG A 295 6.94 -0.54 -26.35
C ARG A 295 5.76 0.31 -26.84
N PRO A 296 4.55 0.24 -26.25
CA PRO A 296 3.44 1.09 -26.67
C PRO A 296 3.69 2.58 -26.39
N LEU A 297 4.35 2.93 -25.28
CA LEU A 297 4.64 4.33 -24.94
C LEU A 297 5.56 5.01 -25.95
N ARG A 298 6.54 4.28 -26.51
CA ARG A 298 7.37 4.76 -27.64
C ARG A 298 6.56 5.13 -28.89
N GLN A 299 5.32 4.65 -28.97
CA GLN A 299 4.39 4.89 -30.08
C GLN A 299 3.28 5.88 -29.70
N GLY A 300 3.33 6.48 -28.50
CA GLY A 300 2.28 7.36 -27.98
C GLY A 300 1.02 6.61 -27.51
N GLU A 301 1.13 5.30 -27.25
CA GLU A 301 0.03 4.45 -26.80
C GLU A 301 0.18 4.05 -25.32
N LEU A 302 -0.96 3.91 -24.62
CA LEU A 302 -0.97 3.50 -23.22
C LEU A 302 -0.56 2.03 -23.04
N PRO A 303 0.22 1.69 -21.99
CA PRO A 303 0.74 0.35 -21.75
C PRO A 303 -0.26 -0.59 -21.04
N ILE A 304 -1.55 -0.41 -21.28
CA ILE A 304 -2.61 -1.16 -20.60
C ILE A 304 -2.59 -2.62 -21.08
N LEU A 305 -2.52 -3.55 -20.13
CA LEU A 305 -2.64 -4.99 -20.34
C LEU A 305 -4.10 -5.44 -20.23
N GLU A 306 -4.78 -4.97 -19.18
CA GLU A 306 -6.15 -5.34 -18.84
C GLU A 306 -6.96 -4.09 -18.51
N LYS A 307 -8.22 -4.10 -18.95
CA LYS A 307 -9.22 -3.10 -18.59
C LYS A 307 -10.52 -3.83 -18.27
N GLU A 308 -11.13 -3.48 -17.15
CA GLU A 308 -12.39 -4.03 -16.66
C GLU A 308 -13.34 -2.88 -16.34
N GLU A 309 -14.59 -2.99 -16.78
CA GLU A 309 -15.67 -2.09 -16.39
C GLU A 309 -16.45 -2.72 -15.22
N LEU A 310 -16.39 -2.09 -14.06
CA LEU A 310 -17.01 -2.56 -12.83
C LEU A 310 -18.49 -2.23 -12.81
N SER A 311 -19.31 -3.29 -12.71
CA SER A 311 -20.75 -3.15 -12.48
C SER A 311 -21.03 -2.48 -11.12
N LYS A 312 -22.25 -1.95 -10.94
CA LYS A 312 -22.68 -1.41 -9.65
C LYS A 312 -22.59 -2.46 -8.53
N LYS A 313 -22.88 -3.73 -8.84
CA LYS A 313 -22.70 -4.87 -7.94
C LYS A 313 -21.24 -4.96 -7.46
N ASN A 314 -20.28 -5.00 -8.39
CA ASN A 314 -18.86 -5.09 -8.02
C ASN A 314 -18.40 -3.91 -7.18
N GLN A 315 -18.86 -2.70 -7.50
CA GLN A 315 -18.51 -1.51 -6.71
C GLN A 315 -19.06 -1.58 -5.29
N ILE A 316 -20.25 -2.16 -5.07
CA ILE A 316 -20.84 -2.37 -3.75
C ILE A 316 -20.07 -3.43 -2.98
N GLU A 317 -19.79 -4.57 -3.61
CA GLU A 317 -19.01 -5.67 -3.01
C GLU A 317 -17.63 -5.16 -2.56
N GLU A 318 -16.97 -4.35 -3.38
CA GLU A 318 -15.67 -3.76 -3.07
C GLU A 318 -15.74 -2.70 -1.96
N GLU A 319 -16.80 -1.89 -1.90
CA GLU A 319 -17.00 -0.96 -0.77
C GLU A 319 -17.11 -1.74 0.55
N MET A 320 -17.83 -2.87 0.55
CA MET A 320 -17.93 -3.74 1.72
C MET A 320 -16.58 -4.37 2.07
N PHE A 321 -15.91 -4.96 1.08
CA PHE A 321 -14.63 -5.65 1.26
C PHE A 321 -13.54 -4.71 1.75
N LEU A 322 -13.37 -3.55 1.12
CA LEU A 322 -12.31 -2.58 1.44
C LEU A 322 -12.65 -1.79 2.70
N GLY A 323 -13.92 -1.41 2.86
CA GLY A 323 -14.37 -0.57 3.95
C GLY A 323 -14.29 -1.25 5.31
N LEU A 324 -14.59 -2.55 5.39
CA LEU A 324 -14.50 -3.33 6.64
C LEU A 324 -13.06 -3.59 7.10
N ARG A 325 -12.05 -3.32 6.27
CA ARG A 325 -10.63 -3.35 6.69
C ARG A 325 -10.27 -2.22 7.64
N LYS A 326 -11.05 -1.12 7.65
CA LYS A 326 -10.85 0.01 8.57
C LYS A 326 -11.45 -0.30 9.93
N LYS A 327 -10.80 0.18 10.99
CA LYS A 327 -11.36 0.12 12.35
C LYS A 327 -12.69 0.87 12.47
N MET A 328 -12.81 1.99 11.76
CA MET A 328 -14.05 2.75 11.67
C MET A 328 -15.14 2.09 10.82
N GLY A 329 -14.78 1.09 10.01
CA GLY A 329 -15.67 0.43 9.08
C GLY A 329 -16.29 1.35 8.03
N ILE A 330 -17.58 1.10 7.75
CA ILE A 330 -18.34 1.68 6.64
C ILE A 330 -19.44 2.57 7.19
N SER A 331 -19.51 3.81 6.71
CA SER A 331 -20.62 4.72 7.04
C SER A 331 -21.86 4.39 6.22
N LYS A 332 -22.98 4.13 6.88
CA LYS A 332 -24.27 3.85 6.24
C LYS A 332 -24.79 5.03 5.43
N LYS A 333 -24.56 6.25 5.92
CA LYS A 333 -24.93 7.50 5.24
C LYS A 333 -24.16 7.63 3.92
N HIS A 334 -22.84 7.48 3.98
CA HIS A 334 -21.97 7.56 2.81
C HIS A 334 -22.34 6.50 1.76
N PHE A 335 -22.51 5.25 2.20
CA PHE A 335 -22.94 4.16 1.34
C PHE A 335 -24.27 4.48 0.63
N ARG A 336 -25.27 4.98 1.37
CA ARG A 336 -26.57 5.35 0.81
C ARG A 336 -26.47 6.48 -0.20
N THR A 337 -25.69 7.51 0.09
CA THR A 337 -25.45 8.60 -0.85
C THR A 337 -24.77 8.09 -2.13
N ARG A 338 -23.79 7.19 -2.01
CA ARG A 338 -23.02 6.65 -3.13
C ARG A 338 -23.85 5.70 -4.01
N TYR A 339 -24.56 4.74 -3.42
CA TYR A 339 -25.22 3.67 -4.17
C TYR A 339 -26.74 3.81 -4.29
N GLN A 340 -27.34 4.82 -3.65
CA GLN A 340 -28.79 5.08 -3.66
C GLN A 340 -29.61 3.89 -3.12
N CYS A 341 -29.03 3.10 -2.22
CA CYS A 341 -29.66 2.00 -1.50
C CYS A 341 -29.05 1.87 -0.10
N SER A 342 -29.69 1.11 0.80
CA SER A 342 -29.14 0.85 2.14
C SER A 342 -28.33 -0.44 2.18
N ILE A 343 -27.37 -0.55 3.11
CA ILE A 343 -26.60 -1.79 3.28
C ILE A 343 -27.54 -2.90 3.75
N GLU A 344 -28.47 -2.57 4.64
CA GLU A 344 -29.44 -3.49 5.23
C GLU A 344 -30.39 -4.07 4.18
N SER A 345 -30.80 -3.28 3.18
CA SER A 345 -31.65 -3.79 2.09
C SER A 345 -30.95 -4.83 1.22
N LEU A 346 -29.61 -4.81 1.16
CA LEU A 346 -28.82 -5.74 0.35
C LEU A 346 -28.33 -6.94 1.17
N TYR A 347 -27.99 -6.71 2.44
CA TYR A 347 -27.21 -7.66 3.25
C TYR A 347 -27.88 -8.05 4.57
N SER A 348 -29.20 -7.84 4.73
CA SER A 348 -29.92 -8.12 5.99
C SER A 348 -29.56 -9.46 6.65
N THR A 349 -29.63 -10.57 5.91
CA THR A 349 -29.29 -11.91 6.42
C THR A 349 -27.83 -12.00 6.86
N VAL A 350 -26.90 -11.52 6.02
CA VAL A 350 -25.46 -11.54 6.29
C VAL A 350 -25.11 -10.75 7.55
N LEU A 351 -25.72 -9.57 7.72
CA LEU A 351 -25.50 -8.75 8.91
C LEU A 351 -25.96 -9.46 10.18
N ILE A 352 -27.19 -10.00 10.19
CA ILE A 352 -27.74 -10.71 11.35
C ILE A 352 -26.85 -11.91 11.73
N GLU A 353 -26.39 -12.68 10.75
CA GLU A 353 -25.52 -13.84 10.98
C GLU A 353 -24.18 -13.43 11.61
N LEU A 354 -23.50 -12.43 11.03
CA LEU A 354 -22.20 -11.96 11.50
C LEU A 354 -22.28 -11.27 12.89
N GLU A 355 -23.38 -10.58 13.18
CA GLU A 355 -23.65 -10.01 14.51
C GLU A 355 -23.86 -11.12 15.55
N ASN A 356 -24.64 -12.16 15.22
CA ASN A 356 -24.86 -13.31 16.10
C ASN A 356 -23.57 -14.10 16.37
N GLU A 357 -22.67 -14.16 15.39
CA GLU A 357 -21.34 -14.77 15.54
C GLU A 357 -20.35 -13.87 16.33
N GLY A 358 -20.74 -12.62 16.62
CA GLY A 358 -19.94 -11.63 17.32
C GLY A 358 -18.75 -11.12 16.50
N LEU A 359 -18.82 -11.18 15.17
CA LEU A 359 -17.74 -10.77 14.25
C LEU A 359 -17.89 -9.34 13.77
N LEU A 360 -19.10 -8.80 13.83
CA LEU A 360 -19.43 -7.49 13.28
C LEU A 360 -20.38 -6.74 14.22
N VAL A 361 -20.28 -5.41 14.22
CA VAL A 361 -21.24 -4.51 14.85
C VAL A 361 -21.94 -3.70 13.76
N ASN A 362 -23.27 -3.66 13.83
CA ASN A 362 -24.14 -2.91 12.93
C ASN A 362 -24.94 -1.89 13.76
N ASP A 363 -24.37 -0.71 13.97
CA ASP A 363 -25.03 0.37 14.73
C ASP A 363 -25.82 1.32 13.80
N ASP A 364 -26.43 2.38 14.34
CA ASP A 364 -27.25 3.31 13.53
C ASP A 364 -26.46 4.07 12.45
N GLU A 365 -25.16 4.27 12.64
CA GLU A 365 -24.34 5.12 11.77
C GLU A 365 -23.43 4.31 10.83
N ARG A 366 -22.96 3.15 11.28
CA ARG A 366 -21.88 2.40 10.63
C ARG A 366 -21.90 0.90 10.90
N ILE A 367 -21.10 0.21 10.10
CA ILE A 367 -20.86 -1.23 10.16
C ILE A 367 -19.36 -1.45 10.25
N TYR A 368 -18.89 -2.16 11.27
CA TYR A 368 -17.46 -2.38 11.51
C TYR A 368 -17.18 -3.71 12.21
N LEU A 369 -15.95 -4.21 12.10
CA LEU A 369 -15.54 -5.47 12.71
C LEU A 369 -15.36 -5.33 14.23
N THR A 370 -15.74 -6.37 14.97
CA THR A 370 -15.34 -6.53 16.38
C THR A 370 -13.85 -6.90 16.45
N PRO A 371 -13.22 -6.87 17.64
CA PRO A 371 -11.87 -7.42 17.80
C PRO A 371 -11.75 -8.86 17.26
N LYS A 372 -12.72 -9.73 17.55
CA LYS A 372 -12.79 -11.09 16.99
C LYS A 372 -12.95 -11.09 15.47
N GLY A 373 -13.76 -10.18 14.93
CA GLY A 373 -13.98 -10.03 13.49
C GLY A 373 -12.71 -9.67 12.71
N ILE A 374 -11.80 -8.90 13.29
CA ILE A 374 -10.53 -8.52 12.64
C ILE A 374 -9.68 -9.76 12.34
N PHE A 375 -9.55 -10.70 13.29
CA PHE A 375 -8.80 -11.95 13.08
C PHE A 375 -9.44 -12.87 12.04
N LEU A 376 -10.74 -12.74 11.83
CA LEU A 376 -11.51 -13.54 10.85
C LEU A 376 -11.95 -12.70 9.64
N GLY A 377 -11.25 -11.59 9.36
CA GLY A 377 -11.67 -10.58 8.39
C GLY A 377 -11.98 -11.17 7.02
N ASN A 378 -11.11 -12.04 6.48
CA ASN A 378 -11.33 -12.66 5.17
C ASN A 378 -12.63 -13.46 5.12
N ASN A 379 -12.92 -14.25 6.15
CA ASN A 379 -14.18 -15.01 6.26
C ASN A 379 -15.39 -14.08 6.32
N VAL A 380 -15.26 -12.93 6.97
CA VAL A 380 -16.31 -11.90 7.02
C VAL A 380 -16.50 -11.27 5.64
N PHE A 381 -15.42 -10.90 4.95
CA PHE A 381 -15.47 -10.19 3.67
C PHE A 381 -16.10 -11.04 2.56
N GLU A 382 -15.80 -12.34 2.51
CA GLU A 382 -16.37 -13.28 1.54
C GLU A 382 -17.91 -13.33 1.60
N ARG A 383 -18.51 -13.09 2.78
CA ARG A 383 -19.97 -13.12 2.97
C ARG A 383 -20.68 -11.92 2.35
N PHE A 384 -19.95 -10.87 1.97
CA PHE A 384 -20.51 -9.70 1.28
C PHE A 384 -20.43 -9.80 -0.25
N LEU A 385 -19.92 -10.92 -0.79
CA LEU A 385 -20.02 -11.23 -2.20
C LEU A 385 -21.48 -11.55 -2.55
N LEU A 386 -21.99 -10.88 -3.56
CA LEU A 386 -23.37 -10.99 -4.02
C LEU A 386 -23.45 -12.09 -5.10
N GLY A 387 -24.55 -12.86 -5.10
CA GLY A 387 -24.83 -13.82 -6.17
C GLY A 387 -25.02 -13.14 -7.54
N ASP A 388 -24.99 -13.91 -8.63
CA ASP A 388 -25.05 -13.38 -10.01
C ASP A 388 -26.39 -12.71 -10.41
N GLU A 389 -27.42 -12.76 -9.55
CA GLU A 389 -28.76 -12.26 -9.82
C GLU A 389 -29.15 -11.05 -8.94
N ILE A 390 -28.59 -9.86 -9.20
CA ILE A 390 -29.01 -8.60 -8.55
C ILE A 390 -29.29 -7.50 -9.56
#